data_AF-A0A5J6L793-F1
#
_entry.id   AF-A0A5J6L793-F1
#
_cell.length_a   1.000
_cell.length_b   1.000
_cell.length_c   1.000
_cell.angle_alpha   90.00
_cell.angle_beta   90.00
_cell.angle_gamma   90.00
#
_symmetry.space_group_name_H-M   'P 1'
#
loop_
_entity.id
_entity.type
_entity.pdbx_description
1 polymer ?
#
loop_
_entity_poly.entity_id
_entity_poly.type
_entity_poly.pdbx_seq_one_letter_code
_entity_poly.pdbx_strand_id
1 'polypeptide(L)' 'MENSAREPAVFSALYDRHATAVYRYVAQRLGDDAADDVMSETFLIAFERRASCDPAALKARPW' A
#
# COMPACT_ATOMS: atom_id res chain seq x y z
N MET A 1 -9.42 -1.93 -20.04
CA MET A 1 -9.45 -1.85 -18.57
C MET A 1 -8.06 -1.40 -18.13
N GLU A 2 -7.82 -0.09 -18.07
CA GLU A 2 -6.52 0.47 -17.70
C GLU A 2 -6.82 1.84 -17.08
N ASN A 3 -6.71 1.95 -15.77
CA ASN A 3 -6.87 3.25 -15.09
C ASN A 3 -5.99 3.42 -13.85
N SER A 4 -5.39 2.33 -13.35
CA SER A 4 -4.52 2.39 -12.15
C SER A 4 -3.17 3.09 -12.38
N ALA A 5 -2.70 3.16 -13.64
CA ALA A 5 -1.40 3.75 -13.97
C ALA A 5 -1.43 5.28 -14.14
N ARG A 6 -2.62 5.89 -14.34
CA ARG A 6 -2.74 7.30 -14.73
C ARG A 6 -3.32 8.22 -13.66
N GLU A 7 -3.84 7.68 -12.56
CA GLU A 7 -4.50 8.50 -11.54
C GLU A 7 -3.74 8.49 -10.21
N PRO A 8 -2.86 9.48 -9.96
CA PRO A 8 -2.29 9.68 -8.62
C PRO A 8 -3.36 9.79 -7.52
N ALA A 9 -4.57 10.25 -7.86
CA ALA A 9 -5.72 10.30 -6.97
C ALA A 9 -6.16 8.92 -6.45
N VAL A 10 -6.04 7.86 -7.25
CA VAL A 10 -6.44 6.49 -6.85
C VAL A 10 -5.49 5.92 -5.79
N PHE A 11 -4.19 6.25 -5.88
CA PHE A 11 -3.21 5.81 -4.88
C PHE A 11 -3.40 6.54 -3.54
N SER A 12 -3.73 7.83 -3.55
CA SER A 12 -4.01 8.59 -2.33
C SER A 12 -5.15 7.98 -1.53
N ALA A 13 -6.26 7.59 -2.19
CA ALA A 13 -7.38 6.94 -1.52
C ALA A 13 -7.01 5.55 -0.94
N LEU A 14 -6.09 4.83 -1.59
CA LEU A 14 -5.52 3.57 -1.08
C LEU A 14 -4.67 3.82 0.16
N TYR A 15 -3.82 4.85 0.13
CA TYR A 15 -3.03 5.26 1.28
C TYR A 15 -3.93 5.63 2.46
N ASP A 16 -4.89 6.53 2.26
CA ASP A 16 -5.82 6.98 3.33
C ASP A 16 -6.60 5.81 3.94
N ARG A 17 -6.98 4.81 3.14
CA ARG A 17 -7.70 3.63 3.60
C ARG A 17 -6.83 2.66 4.42
N HIS A 18 -5.55 2.53 4.11
CA HIS A 18 -4.71 1.45 4.64
C HIS A 18 -3.60 1.94 5.59
N ALA A 19 -3.21 3.21 5.54
CA ALA A 19 -2.10 3.75 6.33
C ALA A 19 -2.28 3.49 7.84
N THR A 20 -3.46 3.78 8.39
CA THR A 20 -3.75 3.54 9.81
C THR A 20 -3.70 2.06 10.19
N ALA A 21 -4.20 1.16 9.33
CA ALA A 21 -4.18 -0.26 9.60
C ALA A 21 -2.76 -0.84 9.56
N VAL A 22 -1.97 -0.43 8.56
CA VAL A 22 -0.56 -0.81 8.41
C VAL A 22 0.26 -0.26 9.57
N TYR A 23 0.12 1.03 9.90
CA TYR A 23 0.81 1.65 11.02
C TYR A 23 0.54 0.91 12.33
N ARG A 24 -0.74 0.65 12.67
CA ARG A 24 -1.09 -0.09 13.89
C ARG A 24 -0.52 -1.50 13.92
N TYR A 25 -0.55 -2.20 12.78
CA TYR A 25 0.01 -3.54 12.69
C TYR A 25 1.54 -3.54 12.92
N VAL A 26 2.24 -2.58 12.33
CA VAL A 26 3.70 -2.45 12.50
C VAL A 26 4.05 -2.01 13.91
N ALA A 27 3.37 -1.00 14.45
CA ALA A 27 3.56 -0.52 15.82
C ALA A 27 3.37 -1.66 16.84
N GLN A 28 2.36 -2.51 16.65
CA GLN A 28 2.13 -3.68 17.50
C GLN A 28 3.28 -4.69 17.47
N ARG A 29 4.06 -4.73 16.38
CA ARG A 29 5.04 -5.79 16.10
C ARG A 29 6.50 -5.34 16.25
N LEU A 30 6.79 -4.06 16.03
CA LEU A 30 8.13 -3.47 16.02
C LEU A 30 8.26 -2.23 16.92
N GLY A 31 7.17 -1.78 17.54
CA GLY A 31 7.13 -0.54 18.32
C GLY A 31 6.83 0.69 17.46
N ASP A 32 6.40 1.77 18.12
CA ASP A 32 5.97 3.00 17.44
C ASP A 32 7.12 3.69 16.69
N ASP A 33 8.36 3.59 17.21
CA ASP A 33 9.55 4.21 16.61
C ASP A 33 9.84 3.69 15.18
N ALA A 34 9.54 2.42 14.92
CA ALA A 34 9.75 1.80 13.61
C ALA A 34 8.50 1.83 12.72
N ALA A 35 7.34 2.23 13.26
CA ALA A 35 6.06 2.10 12.57
C ALA A 35 5.91 3.07 11.40
N ASP A 36 6.39 4.32 11.56
CA ASP A 36 6.28 5.35 10.54
C ASP A 36 7.18 5.08 9.33
N ASP A 37 8.44 4.73 9.59
CA ASP A 37 9.43 4.42 8.56
C ASP A 37 9.01 3.21 7.71
N VAL A 38 8.62 2.11 8.36
CA VAL A 38 8.20 0.89 7.65
C VAL A 38 6.90 1.10 6.87
N MET A 39 5.96 1.88 7.42
CA MET A 39 4.73 2.24 6.72
C MET A 39 5.07 3.07 5.47
N SER A 40 5.87 4.11 5.63
CA SER A 40 6.30 4.98 4.54
C SER A 40 7.03 4.21 3.43
N GLU A 41 7.97 3.34 3.79
CA GLU A 41 8.70 2.50 2.83
C GLU A 41 7.78 1.53 2.08
N THR A 42 6.83 0.92 2.78
CA THR A 42 5.85 0.00 2.17
C THR A 42 5.01 0.70 1.12
N PHE A 43 4.45 1.87 1.44
CA PHE A 43 3.64 2.63 0.48
C PHE A 43 4.49 3.22 -0.64
N LEU A 44 5.74 3.61 -0.40
CA LEU A 44 6.66 4.05 -1.44
C LEU A 44 6.90 2.93 -2.47
N ILE A 45 7.21 1.72 -2.02
CA ILE A 45 7.40 0.56 -2.90
C ILE A 45 6.11 0.23 -3.66
N ALA A 46 4.95 0.30 -2.99
CA ALA A 46 3.65 0.07 -3.63
C ALA A 46 3.37 1.13 -4.71
N PHE A 47 3.71 2.39 -4.45
CA PHE A 47 3.59 3.47 -5.42
C PHE A 47 4.49 3.21 -6.62
N GLU A 48 5.78 2.94 -6.43
CA GLU A 48 6.74 2.69 -7.52
C GLU A 48 6.33 1.51 -8.39
N ARG A 49 5.85 0.42 -7.79
CA ARG A 49 5.45 -0.81 -8.50
C ARG A 49 4.05 -0.76 -9.11
N ARG A 50 3.26 0.29 -8.86
CA ARG A 50 1.85 0.38 -9.30
C ARG A 50 1.64 0.25 -10.80
N ALA A 51 2.62 0.69 -11.60
CA ALA A 51 2.55 0.61 -13.07
C ALA A 51 2.74 -0.82 -13.60
N SER A 52 3.36 -1.69 -12.82
CA SER A 52 3.58 -3.10 -13.15
C SER A 52 2.65 -4.05 -12.39
N CYS A 53 1.82 -3.51 -11.50
CA CYS A 53 0.90 -4.29 -10.70
C CYS A 53 -0.34 -4.60 -11.54
N ASP A 54 -0.48 -5.87 -11.95
CA ASP A 54 -1.68 -6.36 -12.60
C ASP A 54 -2.82 -6.52 -11.57
N PRO A 55 -3.93 -5.76 -11.68
CA PRO A 55 -5.07 -5.90 -10.77
C PRO A 55 -5.72 -7.29 -10.84
N ALA A 56 -5.56 -8.02 -11.94
CA ALA A 56 -6.03 -9.40 -12.06
C ALA A 56 -5.24 -10.34 -11.15
N ALA A 57 -3.94 -10.08 -10.93
CA ALA A 57 -3.11 -10.82 -9.99
C ALA A 57 -3.49 -10.56 -8.51
N LEU A 58 -4.01 -9.36 -8.20
CA LEU A 58 -4.51 -9.03 -6.85
C LEU A 58 -5.85 -9.70 -6.50
N LYS A 59 -6.67 -10.04 -7.51
CA LYS A 59 -7.89 -10.85 -7.33
C LYS A 59 -7.60 -12.35 -7.20
N ALA A 60 -6.38 -12.77 -7.51
CA ALA A 60 -5.95 -14.16 -7.43
C ALA A 60 -5.22 -14.45 -6.11
N ARG A 61 -5.93 -14.40 -4.99
CA ARG A 61 -5.55 -15.17 -3.79
C ARG A 61 -6.77 -15.89 -3.23
N PRO A 62 -6.94 -17.19 -3.54
CA PRO A 62 -7.84 -18.06 -2.82
C PRO A 62 -7.10 -18.69 -1.64
N TRP A 63 -6.65 -17.88 -0.68
CA TRP A 63 -6.21 -18.28 0.66
C TRP A 63 -5.77 -17.07 1.48
#